data_AF-A0A960EQP3-F1
#
_entry.id   AF-A0A960EQP3-F1
#
_cell.length_a   1.000
_cell.length_b   1.000
_cell.length_c   1.000
_cell.angle_alpha   90.00
_cell.angle_beta   90.00
_cell.angle_gamma   90.00
#
_symmetry.space_group_name_H-M   'P 1'
#
loop_
_entity.id
_entity.type
_entity.pdbx_description
1 polymer ?
#
loop_
_entity_poly.entity_id
_entity_poly.type
_entity_poly.pdbx_seq_one_letter_code
_entity_poly.pdbx_strand_id
1 'polypeptide(L)'
;MSDFSEIVKAIEGGATPDELAGLRIPDTFRAAYLHEDDMKRFEGMESDDKDPRVTYRVGQIETPQLAPDEVLIANMASSINYNAIWSAIFEPIPSFLFLWGA
;
A
#
# COMPACT_ATOMS: atom_id res chain seq x y z
N MET A 1 18.78 -11.24 6.21
CA MET A 1 17.36 -11.12 6.58
C MET A 1 16.82 -9.89 5.87
N SER A 2 15.55 -9.81 5.49
CA SER A 2 15.01 -8.58 4.91
C SER A 2 14.98 -7.49 5.99
N ASP A 3 15.39 -6.27 5.65
CA ASP A 3 15.42 -5.09 6.53
C ASP A 3 14.09 -4.91 7.30
N PHE A 4 12.94 -5.22 6.68
CA PHE A 4 11.63 -5.11 7.34
C PHE A 4 11.46 -6.11 8.49
N SER A 5 12.08 -7.29 8.43
CA SER A 5 12.04 -8.25 9.53
C SER A 5 12.78 -7.76 10.77
N GLU A 6 13.77 -6.87 10.63
CA GLU A 6 14.48 -6.28 11.77
C GLU A 6 13.60 -5.24 12.46
N ILE A 7 12.87 -4.44 11.68
CA ILE A 7 11.87 -3.49 12.19
C ILE A 7 10.79 -4.20 13.01
N VAL A 8 10.20 -5.28 12.48
CA VAL A 8 9.17 -6.04 13.22
C VAL A 8 9.71 -6.60 14.53
N LYS A 9 10.92 -7.17 14.52
CA LYS A 9 11.56 -7.71 15.73
C LYS A 9 11.81 -6.63 16.78
N ALA A 10 12.23 -5.45 16.37
CA ALA A 10 12.44 -4.32 17.28
C ALA A 10 11.12 -3.88 17.93
N ILE A 11 10.05 -3.76 17.13
CA ILE A 11 8.72 -3.38 17.64
C ILE A 11 8.20 -4.42 18.63
N GLU A 12 8.19 -5.70 18.25
CA GLU A 12 7.72 -6.79 19.12
C GLU A 12 8.60 -6.97 20.37
N GLY A 13 9.89 -6.64 20.26
CA GLY A 13 10.85 -6.65 21.37
C GLY A 13 10.73 -5.45 22.32
N GLY A 14 9.86 -4.47 22.03
CA GLY A 14 9.67 -3.29 22.87
C GLY A 14 10.84 -2.29 22.79
N ALA A 15 11.48 -2.18 21.62
CA ALA A 15 12.55 -1.22 21.38
C ALA A 15 12.14 0.21 21.75
N THR A 16 13.09 0.94 22.33
CA THR A 16 12.95 2.35 22.68
C THR A 16 12.89 3.24 21.44
N PRO A 17 12.43 4.49 21.56
CA PRO A 17 12.40 5.43 20.43
C PRO A 17 13.75 5.63 19.75
N ASP A 18 14.85 5.72 20.52
CA ASP A 18 16.20 5.90 19.98
C ASP A 18 16.68 4.66 19.21
N GLU A 19 16.34 3.46 19.69
CA GLU A 19 16.64 2.20 18.99
C GLU A 19 15.88 2.10 17.66
N LEU A 20 14.60 2.48 17.64
CA LEU A 20 13.80 2.51 16.41
C LEU A 20 14.33 3.55 15.40
N ALA A 21 14.74 4.73 15.87
CA ALA A 21 15.29 5.78 15.03
C ALA A 21 16.64 5.41 14.39
N GLY A 22 17.38 4.48 15.00
CA GLY A 22 18.64 3.95 14.47
C GLY A 22 18.49 2.86 13.40
N LEU A 23 17.27 2.36 13.16
CA LEU A 23 17.04 1.30 12.18
C LEU A 23 17.14 1.81 10.74
N ARG A 24 17.68 0.98 9.84
CA ARG A 24 17.68 1.26 8.42
C ARG A 24 16.27 1.18 7.86
N ILE A 25 15.86 2.21 7.13
CA ILE A 25 14.63 2.19 6.32
C ILE A 25 14.89 1.33 5.07
N PRO A 26 14.06 0.31 4.79
CA PRO A 26 14.20 -0.52 3.59
C PRO A 26 13.98 0.30 2.31
N ASP A 27 14.70 -0.02 1.24
CA ASP A 27 14.50 0.61 -0.07
C ASP A 27 13.18 0.19 -0.73
N THR A 28 12.66 -0.98 -0.35
CA THR A 28 11.37 -1.52 -0.80
C THR A 28 10.60 -2.16 0.35
N PHE A 29 9.27 -2.18 0.26
CA PHE A 29 8.40 -2.86 1.21
C PHE A 29 7.26 -3.59 0.51
N ARG A 30 6.70 -4.60 1.20
CA ARG A 30 5.59 -5.39 0.67
C ARG A 30 4.26 -4.66 0.88
N ALA A 31 3.53 -4.43 -0.21
CA ALA A 31 2.23 -3.77 -0.19
C ALA A 31 1.18 -4.56 -1.00
N ALA A 32 -0.10 -4.30 -0.69
CA ALA A 32 -1.20 -4.59 -1.61
C ALA A 32 -1.44 -3.35 -2.48
N TYR A 33 -1.36 -3.49 -3.79
CA TYR A 33 -1.39 -2.36 -4.74
C TYR A 33 -2.18 -2.70 -6.00
N LEU A 34 -2.55 -1.66 -6.75
CA LEU A 34 -3.17 -1.74 -8.07
C LEU A 34 -2.16 -1.31 -9.13
N HIS A 35 -2.33 -1.77 -10.37
CA HIS A 35 -1.49 -1.37 -11.50
C HIS A 35 -2.32 -0.57 -12.50
N GLU A 36 -1.73 0.46 -13.11
CA GLU A 36 -2.45 1.36 -14.02
C GLU A 36 -3.00 0.65 -15.26
N ASP A 37 -2.27 -0.35 -15.77
CA ASP A 37 -2.68 -1.17 -16.92
C ASP A 37 -4.04 -1.88 -16.71
N ASP A 38 -4.44 -2.10 -15.46
CA ASP A 38 -5.69 -2.77 -15.12
C ASP A 38 -6.91 -1.81 -15.13
N MET A 39 -6.73 -0.49 -15.33
CA MET A 39 -7.82 0.51 -15.24
C MET A 39 -9.03 0.20 -16.14
N LYS A 40 -8.82 -0.47 -17.27
CA LYS A 40 -9.87 -0.81 -18.23
C LYS A 40 -10.42 -2.23 -18.08
N ARG A 41 -9.94 -2.97 -17.07
CA ARG A 41 -10.22 -4.40 -16.92
C ARG A 41 -11.71 -4.74 -16.78
N PHE A 42 -12.51 -3.80 -16.30
CA PHE A 42 -13.95 -3.97 -16.06
C PHE A 42 -14.85 -3.10 -16.96
N GLU A 43 -14.32 -2.58 -18.08
CA GLU A 43 -15.14 -1.83 -19.04
C GLU A 43 -16.32 -2.68 -19.55
N GLY A 44 -17.54 -2.12 -19.49
CA GLY A 44 -18.76 -2.80 -19.94
C GLY A 44 -19.33 -3.85 -18.98
N MET A 45 -18.78 -4.00 -17.77
CA MET A 45 -19.32 -4.88 -16.73
C MET A 45 -20.20 -4.11 -15.73
N GLU A 46 -21.25 -4.77 -15.24
CA GLU A 46 -22.04 -4.30 -14.10
C GLU A 46 -21.22 -4.37 -12.81
N SER A 47 -21.44 -3.45 -11.86
CA SER A 47 -20.62 -3.34 -10.65
C SER A 47 -20.59 -4.62 -9.80
N ASP A 48 -21.71 -5.34 -9.71
CA ASP A 48 -21.83 -6.59 -8.94
C ASP A 48 -20.98 -7.75 -9.52
N ASP A 49 -20.62 -7.67 -10.80
CA ASP A 49 -19.79 -8.67 -11.49
C ASP A 49 -18.28 -8.39 -11.38
N LYS A 50 -17.89 -7.21 -10.86
CA LYS A 50 -16.48 -6.79 -10.79
C LYS A 50 -15.79 -7.44 -9.58
N ASP A 51 -14.86 -8.35 -9.85
CA ASP A 51 -14.13 -9.06 -8.81
C ASP A 51 -12.83 -8.32 -8.40
N PRO A 52 -12.74 -7.70 -7.21
CA PRO A 52 -11.53 -6.98 -6.78
C PRO A 52 -10.29 -7.88 -6.66
N ARG A 53 -10.46 -9.21 -6.59
CA ARG A 53 -9.33 -10.16 -6.48
C ARG A 53 -8.50 -10.25 -7.76
N VAL A 54 -9.03 -9.82 -8.91
CA VAL A 54 -8.30 -9.91 -10.19
C VAL A 54 -7.45 -8.68 -10.51
N THR A 55 -7.52 -7.63 -9.69
CA THR A 55 -6.77 -6.38 -9.84
C THR A 55 -5.78 -6.13 -8.71
N TYR A 56 -6.11 -6.52 -7.48
CA TYR A 56 -5.16 -6.43 -6.37
C TYR A 56 -3.95 -7.33 -6.58
N ARG A 57 -2.78 -6.73 -6.44
CA ARG A 57 -1.48 -7.39 -6.44
C ARG A 57 -0.85 -7.27 -5.07
N VAL A 58 -0.08 -8.27 -4.66
CA VAL A 58 0.71 -8.20 -3.43
C VAL A 58 2.17 -8.45 -3.78
N GLY A 59 3.02 -7.44 -3.55
CA GLY A 59 4.41 -7.46 -4.02
C GLY A 59 5.26 -6.36 -3.38
N GLN A 60 6.52 -6.26 -3.79
CA GLN A 60 7.45 -5.22 -3.33
C GLN A 60 7.23 -3.94 -4.14
N ILE A 61 7.17 -2.80 -3.46
CA ILE A 61 7.16 -1.47 -4.06
C ILE A 61 8.24 -0.60 -3.41
N GLU A 62 8.65 0.48 -4.09
CA GLU A 62 9.66 1.40 -3.57
C GLU A 62 9.16 2.17 -2.35
N THR A 63 10.04 2.35 -1.38
CA THR A 63 9.78 3.24 -0.24
C THR A 63 9.84 4.69 -0.73
N PRO A 64 8.80 5.51 -0.51
CA PRO A 64 8.79 6.89 -0.99
C PRO A 64 9.77 7.76 -0.19
N GLN A 65 10.19 8.88 -0.80
CA GLN A 65 10.89 9.94 -0.08
C GLN A 65 9.94 10.65 0.87
N LEU A 66 10.34 10.79 2.13
CA LEU A 66 9.52 11.40 3.17
C LEU A 66 9.57 12.93 3.07
N ALA A 67 8.41 13.59 3.02
CA ALA A 67 8.34 15.04 3.12
C ALA A 67 8.58 15.52 4.57
N PRO A 68 8.92 16.81 4.79
CA PRO A 68 9.25 17.32 6.13
C PRO A 68 8.13 17.22 7.17
N ASP A 69 6.88 17.10 6.71
CA ASP A 69 5.65 17.04 7.51
C ASP A 69 4.99 15.66 7.52
N GLU A 70 5.68 14.64 7.03
CA GLU A 70 5.17 13.26 6.96
C GLU A 70 5.85 12.34 7.97
N VAL A 71 5.21 11.20 8.24
CA VAL A 71 5.74 10.13 9.09
C VAL A 71 5.69 8.81 8.35
N LEU A 72 6.80 8.07 8.34
CA LEU A 72 6.81 6.68 7.88
C LEU A 72 6.36 5.75 9.01
N ILE A 73 5.29 4.98 8.76
CA ILE A 73 4.71 4.08 9.75
C ILE A 73 4.99 2.62 9.34
N ALA A 74 5.66 1.88 10.23
CA ALA A 74 5.74 0.42 10.13
C ALA A 74 4.38 -0.19 10.48
N ASN A 75 3.57 -0.46 9.46
CA ASN A 75 2.18 -0.85 9.66
C ASN A 75 2.05 -2.31 10.16
N MET A 76 1.59 -2.49 11.40
CA MET A 76 1.43 -3.82 12.01
C MET A 76 0.12 -4.50 11.61
N ALA A 77 -0.93 -3.71 11.36
CA ALA A 77 -2.24 -4.21 10.94
C ALA A 77 -3.01 -3.13 10.19
N SER A 78 -3.86 -3.55 9.26
CA SER A 78 -4.78 -2.67 8.54
C SER A 78 -6.17 -3.31 8.47
N SER A 79 -7.10 -2.64 7.78
CA SER A 79 -8.43 -3.15 7.51
C SER A 79 -8.81 -2.91 6.05
N ILE A 80 -9.80 -3.67 5.57
CA ILE A 80 -10.44 -3.40 4.28
C ILE A 80 -11.64 -2.49 4.56
N ASN A 81 -11.67 -1.33 3.90
CA ASN A 81 -12.82 -0.44 3.90
C ASN A 81 -13.50 -0.48 2.52
N TYR A 82 -14.68 0.13 2.40
CA TYR A 82 -15.39 0.20 1.11
C TYR A 82 -14.56 0.90 0.02
N ASN A 83 -13.75 1.90 0.36
CA ASN A 83 -12.90 2.59 -0.60
C ASN A 83 -11.81 1.66 -1.18
N ALA A 84 -11.33 0.67 -0.43
CA ALA A 84 -10.40 -0.34 -0.93
C ALA A 84 -11.10 -1.21 -2.00
N ILE A 85 -12.34 -1.61 -1.75
CA ILE A 85 -13.17 -2.34 -2.72
C ILE A 85 -13.38 -1.49 -3.98
N TRP A 86 -13.85 -0.26 -3.82
CA TRP A 86 -14.10 0.67 -4.93
C TRP A 86 -12.85 1.00 -5.73
N SER A 87 -11.71 1.18 -5.07
CA SER A 87 -10.42 1.39 -5.75
C SER A 87 -10.08 0.19 -6.65
N ALA A 88 -10.26 -1.03 -6.14
CA ALA A 88 -9.91 -2.25 -6.86
C ALA A 88 -10.82 -2.56 -8.05
N ILE A 89 -12.04 -2.05 -8.05
CA ILE A 89 -12.96 -2.14 -9.20
C ILE A 89 -13.00 -0.86 -10.06
N PHE A 90 -12.12 0.11 -9.72
CA PHE A 90 -11.95 1.40 -10.40
C PHE A 90 -13.21 2.27 -10.46
N GLU A 91 -14.01 2.27 -9.39
CA GLU A 91 -15.27 3.02 -9.29
C GLU A 91 -15.27 4.09 -8.19
N PRO A 92 -16.12 5.13 -8.32
CA PRO A 92 -16.81 5.54 -9.55
C PRO A 92 -15.84 6.15 -10.58
N ILE A 93 -14.64 6.49 -10.12
CA ILE A 93 -13.55 7.07 -10.90
C ILE A 93 -12.26 6.35 -10.48
N PRO A 94 -11.42 5.87 -11.42
CA PRO A 94 -10.16 5.21 -11.08
C PRO A 94 -9.26 6.10 -10.20
N SER A 95 -8.72 5.52 -9.12
CA SER A 95 -7.93 6.27 -8.13
C SER A 95 -6.68 6.97 -8.71
N PHE A 96 -6.11 6.41 -9.79
CA PHE A 96 -4.95 6.98 -10.48
C PHE A 96 -5.18 8.41 -11.00
N LEU A 97 -6.42 8.77 -11.35
CA LEU A 97 -6.73 10.14 -11.79
C LEU A 97 -6.55 11.17 -10.67
N PHE A 98 -6.69 10.76 -9.40
CA PHE A 98 -6.43 11.63 -8.25
C PHE A 98 -4.94 11.69 -7.88
N LEU A 99 -4.19 10.62 -8.14
CA LEU A 99 -2.77 10.50 -7.75
C LEU A 99 -1.82 11.30 -8.65
N TRP A 100 -2.21 11.55 -9.90
CA TRP A 100 -1.36 12.25 -10.87
C TRP A 100 -1.80 13.67 -11.20
N GLY A 101 -2.82 14.18 -10.49
CA GLY A 101 -3.28 15.57 -10.64
C GLY A 101 -3.86 15.86 -12.03
N ALA A 102 -4.86 15.09 -12.45
CA ALA A 102 -5.69 15.42 -13.61
C ALA A 102 -6.56 16.66 -13.36
#